data_AF-A0A960J5V9-F1
#
_entry.id   AF-A0A960J5V9-F1
#
_cell.length_a   1.000
_cell.length_b   1.000
_cell.length_c   1.000
_cell.angle_alpha   90.00
_cell.angle_beta   90.00
_cell.angle_gamma   90.00
#
_symmetry.space_group_name_H-M   'P 1'
#
loop_
_entity.id
_entity.type
_entity.pdbx_description
1 polymer ?
#
loop_
_entity_poly.entity_id
_entity_poly.type
_entity_poly.pdbx_seq_one_letter_code
_entity_poly.pdbx_strand_id
1 'polypeptide(L)' 'PDGLLRILARHPGADAVYVGDTIDDARSARAASLPFIGIAAADAPHRDETIDLFEAEGARAILESVNELEQALEHVYGA' A
#
# COMPACT_ATOMS: atom_id res chain seq x y z
N PRO A 1 -7.38 -9.53 6.05
CA PRO A 1 -8.10 -8.69 5.04
C PRO A 1 -9.57 -8.33 5.40
N ASP A 2 -10.22 -8.91 6.42
CA ASP A 2 -11.65 -8.72 6.70
C ASP A 2 -12.11 -7.26 6.78
N GLY A 3 -11.31 -6.38 7.37
CA GLY A 3 -11.61 -4.95 7.45
C GLY A 3 -11.74 -4.30 6.07
N LEU A 4 -10.79 -4.56 5.18
CA LEU A 4 -10.79 -4.09 3.79
C LEU A 4 -12.01 -4.61 3.03
N LEU A 5 -12.31 -5.91 3.15
CA LEU A 5 -13.47 -6.51 2.48
C LEU A 5 -14.79 -5.86 2.93
N ARG A 6 -14.92 -5.51 4.21
CA ARG A 6 -16.11 -4.81 4.72
C ARG A 6 -16.23 -3.37 4.20
N ILE A 7 -15.11 -2.69 3.98
CA ILE A 7 -15.09 -1.35 3.38
C ILE A 7 -15.50 -1.46 1.90
N LEU A 8 -14.84 -2.34 1.13
CA LEU A 8 -15.14 -2.55 -0.29
C LEU A 8 -16.58 -2.98 -0.54
N ALA A 9 -17.16 -3.82 0.33
CA ALA A 9 -18.56 -4.21 0.23
C ALA A 9 -19.55 -3.04 0.31
N ARG A 10 -19.16 -1.92 0.94
CA ARG A 10 -19.94 -0.68 1.01
C ARG A 10 -19.71 0.25 -0.18
N HIS A 11 -18.69 -0.03 -0.99
CA HIS A 11 -18.27 0.77 -2.14
C HIS A 11 -18.06 -0.12 -3.37
N PRO A 12 -19.13 -0.78 -3.87
CA PRO A 12 -19.00 -1.71 -4.99
C PRO A 12 -18.50 -0.99 -6.25
N GLY A 13 -17.46 -1.53 -6.88
CA GLY A 13 -16.86 -0.97 -8.10
C GLY A 13 -15.95 0.23 -7.86
N ALA A 14 -15.62 0.58 -6.62
CA ALA A 14 -14.62 1.59 -6.34
C ALA A 14 -13.24 1.13 -6.83
N ASP A 15 -12.54 2.04 -7.51
CA ASP A 15 -11.10 1.91 -7.73
C ASP A 15 -10.40 2.28 -6.41
N ALA A 16 -9.68 1.32 -5.84
CA ALA A 16 -9.14 1.43 -4.50
C ALA A 16 -7.71 0.90 -4.44
N VAL A 17 -6.89 1.57 -3.63
CA VAL A 17 -5.52 1.18 -3.28
C VAL A 17 -5.41 1.20 -1.76
N TYR A 18 -4.67 0.25 -1.20
CA TYR A 18 -4.40 0.22 0.24
C TYR A 18 -3.02 0.82 0.53
N VAL A 19 -2.95 1.70 1.52
CA VAL A 19 -1.72 2.37 1.96
C VAL A 19 -1.44 1.98 3.40
N GLY A 20 -0.23 1.51 3.69
CA GLY A 20 0.16 1.08 5.03
C GLY A 20 1.68 1.01 5.22
N ASP A 21 2.12 0.88 6.46
CA ASP A 21 3.53 0.91 6.88
C ASP A 21 4.01 -0.43 7.46
N THR A 22 3.16 -1.46 7.44
CA THR A 22 3.50 -2.80 7.97
C THR A 22 3.38 -3.91 6.92
N ILE A 23 4.10 -5.01 7.13
CA ILE A 23 3.99 -6.22 6.27
C ILE A 23 2.56 -6.80 6.32
N ASP A 24 1.88 -6.68 7.47
CA ASP A 24 0.51 -7.14 7.63
C ASP A 24 -0.47 -6.33 6.76
N ASP A 25 -0.16 -5.05 6.49
CA ASP A 25 -0.93 -4.24 5.55
C ASP A 25 -0.76 -4.74 4.11
N ALA A 26 0.48 -5.00 3.70
CA ALA A 26 0.78 -5.53 2.36
C ALA A 26 0.07 -6.86 2.11
N ARG A 27 0.13 -7.78 3.09
CA ARG A 27 -0.57 -9.07 3.03
C ARG A 27 -2.08 -8.92 3.05
N SER A 28 -2.59 -7.95 3.80
CA SER A 28 -4.02 -7.65 3.82
C SER A 28 -4.51 -7.10 2.48
N ALA A 29 -3.75 -6.20 1.82
CA ALA A 29 -4.04 -5.72 0.47
C ALA A 29 -4.08 -6.87 -0.52
N ARG A 30 -3.02 -7.69 -0.53
CA ARG A 30 -2.91 -8.86 -1.42
C ARG A 30 -4.08 -9.83 -1.24
N ALA A 31 -4.42 -10.18 0.00
CA ALA A 31 -5.54 -11.07 0.28
C ALA A 31 -6.92 -10.46 -0.04
N ALA A 32 -7.02 -9.11 -0.06
CA ALA A 32 -8.20 -8.38 -0.53
C ALA A 32 -8.18 -8.08 -2.05
N SER A 33 -7.14 -8.52 -2.77
CA SER A 33 -6.91 -8.19 -4.19
C SER A 33 -6.87 -6.68 -4.48
N LEU A 34 -6.34 -5.89 -3.55
CA LEU A 34 -6.08 -4.47 -3.72
C LEU A 34 -4.62 -4.22 -4.09
N PRO A 35 -4.32 -3.23 -4.95
CA PRO A 35 -2.99 -2.65 -5.05
C PRO A 35 -2.52 -2.13 -3.68
N PHE A 36 -1.21 -2.18 -3.45
CA PHE A 36 -0.61 -1.74 -2.19
C PHE A 36 0.44 -0.65 -2.44
N ILE A 37 0.46 0.38 -1.60
CA ILE A 37 1.52 1.37 -1.51
C ILE A 37 2.08 1.33 -0.09
N GLY A 38 3.37 1.03 0.03
CA GLY A 38 4.06 0.94 1.32
C GLY A 38 4.61 2.29 1.78
N ILE A 39 4.58 2.58 3.08
CA ILE A 39 5.29 3.70 3.69
C ILE A 39 6.48 3.16 4.49
N ALA A 40 7.70 3.52 4.09
CA ALA A 40 8.94 3.12 4.73
C ALA A 40 9.79 4.38 5.00
N ALA A 41 9.49 5.04 6.13
CA ALA A 41 10.16 6.28 6.53
C ALA A 41 11.69 6.11 6.59
N ALA A 42 12.42 7.14 6.17
CA ALA A 42 13.88 7.12 6.09
C ALA A 42 14.57 6.76 7.42
N ASP A 43 13.94 7.11 8.54
CA ASP A 43 14.42 6.87 9.90
C ASP A 43 13.77 5.62 10.57
N ALA A 44 12.97 4.86 9.84
CA ALA A 44 12.33 3.65 10.36
C ALA A 44 13.39 2.58 10.69
N PRO A 45 13.27 1.90 11.84
CA PRO A 45 14.07 0.71 12.12
C PRO A 45 13.85 -0.33 11.02
N HIS A 46 14.92 -1.00 10.59
CA HIS A 46 14.85 -2.07 9.58
C HIS A 46 14.23 -1.64 8.25
N ARG A 47 14.32 -0.36 7.88
CA ARG A 47 13.74 0.19 6.63
C ARG A 47 14.04 -0.67 5.41
N ASP A 48 15.29 -1.06 5.21
CA ASP A 48 15.68 -1.85 4.03
C ASP A 48 15.00 -3.22 4.01
N GLU A 49 14.88 -3.88 5.16
CA GLU A 49 14.14 -5.15 5.28
C GLU A 49 12.64 -4.94 5.02
N THR A 50 12.07 -3.85 5.51
CA THR A 50 10.67 -3.49 5.23
C THR A 50 10.44 -3.25 3.74
N ILE A 51 11.37 -2.58 3.05
CA ILE A 51 11.32 -2.36 1.60
C ILE A 51 11.35 -3.70 0.86
N ASP A 52 12.31 -4.56 1.17
CA ASP A 52 12.43 -5.88 0.54
C ASP A 52 11.14 -6.70 0.71
N LEU A 53 10.51 -6.64 1.89
CA LEU A 53 9.26 -7.33 2.17
C LEU A 53 8.06 -6.71 1.43
N PHE A 54 7.99 -5.39 1.30
CA PHE A 54 6.97 -4.72 0.49
C PHE A 54 7.09 -5.07 -0.98
N GLU A 55 8.31 -5.07 -1.53
CA GLU A 55 8.55 -5.48 -2.91
C GLU A 55 8.16 -6.95 -3.13
N ALA A 56 8.51 -7.84 -2.21
CA ALA A 56 8.16 -9.25 -2.27
C ALA A 56 6.63 -9.52 -2.22
N GLU A 57 5.87 -8.68 -1.52
CA GLU A 57 4.40 -8.75 -1.49
C GLU A 57 3.74 -7.99 -2.66
N GLY A 58 4.52 -7.34 -3.54
CA GLY A 58 4.04 -6.71 -4.76
C GLY A 58 3.58 -5.25 -4.59
N ALA A 59 4.21 -4.49 -3.70
CA ALA A 59 3.97 -3.06 -3.57
C ALA A 59 4.13 -2.35 -4.92
N ARG A 60 3.17 -1.48 -5.24
CA ARG A 60 3.12 -0.71 -6.48
C ARG A 60 4.04 0.51 -6.43
N ALA A 61 4.22 1.05 -5.22
CA ALA A 61 5.16 2.10 -4.87
C ALA A 61 5.52 1.96 -3.38
N ILE A 62 6.70 2.45 -3.02
CA ILE A 62 7.14 2.57 -1.62
C ILE A 62 7.59 4.02 -1.41
N LEU A 63 7.01 4.69 -0.42
CA LEU A 63 7.20 6.11 -0.14
C LEU A 63 7.87 6.29 1.22
N GLU A 64 8.59 7.39 1.41
CA GLU A 64 9.16 7.72 2.72
C GLU A 64 8.12 8.40 3.61
N SER A 65 7.14 9.08 3.00
CA SER A 65 6.07 9.74 3.72
C SER A 65 4.73 9.61 3.00
N VAL A 66 3.64 9.53 3.77
CA VAL A 66 2.28 9.64 3.24
C VAL A 66 2.03 10.98 2.52
N ASN A 67 2.83 12.01 2.83
CA ASN A 67 2.73 13.31 2.18
C ASN A 67 3.14 13.27 0.69
N GLU A 68 3.81 12.19 0.25
CA GLU A 68 4.23 11.97 -1.14
C GLU A 68 3.15 11.22 -1.95
N LEU A 69 2.03 10.88 -1.31
CA LEU A 69 1.00 10.02 -1.90
C LEU A 69 0.35 10.64 -3.13
N GLU A 70 0.12 11.96 -3.13
CA GLU A 70 -0.47 12.65 -4.29
C GLU A 70 0.39 12.48 -5.54
N GLN A 71 1.70 12.74 -5.43
CA GLN A 71 2.62 12.57 -6.56
C GLN A 71 2.76 11.09 -6.96
N ALA A 72 2.74 10.18 -6.00
CA ALA A 72 2.80 8.75 -6.27
C ALA A 72 1.56 8.26 -7.04
N LEU A 73 0.36 8.71 -6.66
CA LEU A 73 -0.88 8.35 -7.35
C LEU A 73 -0.90 8.90 -8.77
N GLU A 74 -0.45 10.14 -8.99
CA GLU A 74 -0.28 10.69 -10.34
C GLU A 74 0.71 9.88 -11.19
N HIS A 75 1.83 9.44 -10.62
CA HIS A 75 2.81 8.66 -11.37
C HIS A 75 2.32 7.25 -11.70
N VAL A 76 1.60 6.61 -10.78
CA VAL A 76 1.17 5.21 -10.91
C VAL A 76 -0.12 5.06 -11.72
N TYR A 77 -1.01 6.05 -11.63
CA TYR A 77 -2.37 6.00 -12.19
C TYR A 77 -2.72 7.19 -13.09
N GLY A 78 -1.85 8.20 -13.20
CA GLY A 78 -2.02 9.30 -14.16
C GLY A 78 -1.90 8.80 -15.59
N ALA A 79 -2.80 9.30 -16.45
CA ALA A 79 -2.88 8.97 -17.87
C ALA A 79 -1.76 9.62 -18.70
#